data_AF-A0A101LST8-F1
#
_entry.id   AF-A0A101LST8-F1
#
_cell.length_a   1.000
_cell.length_b   1.000
_cell.length_c   1.000
_cell.angle_alpha   90.00
_cell.angle_beta   90.00
_cell.angle_gamma   90.00
#
_symmetry.space_group_name_H-M   'P 1'
#
loop_
_entity.id
_entity.type
_entity.pdbx_description
1 polymer ?
#
loop_
_entity_poly.entity_id
_entity_poly.type
_entity_poly.pdbx_seq_one_letter_code
_entity_poly.pdbx_strand_id
1 'polypeptide(L)'
;MTYKKYALDSDHPLFAQTLAAAPTFARAPLAATPAQPAGTFDGVTYYAFQSKPSLTLDINATPEYVGFAKTFDAQGPHYTAGSTLTELNLTGHFEHQLTRLDGHTRGATASDQTLDSSISKLTVSLTDTADNQFHEGDLITLDNFDGLQTFDGSKSTVGLSIDFINDYTHDVSYASQSAFLKSVTTGSGKDLVSVSTIAAPELDSVASLANSRVKAITVDSGANNDQVAAHIQQADVTINAGSGNDFVDLLFTKGVAAHNANLSGSFGHGATITLGEGRDHLTVVDPNLVNFDGSSSAAANRSLAANHVTVTDFKASDDSITFGFAVYDEKAVVTIQDATLTKATSLFAALNTVSQSTTGLVNAAVFHYGQDTYVFRDAGTEGQVDTQDSLIQLVGIHNLDDVAGTVSARERYEPGGTLGWG
;
A
#
# COMPACT_ATOMS: atom_id res chain seq x y z
N MET A 1 -21.17 17.98 -15.96
CA MET A 1 -20.17 17.13 -16.65
C MET A 1 -20.68 15.71 -16.63
N THR A 2 -20.86 15.07 -17.77
CA THR A 2 -21.22 13.65 -17.86
C THR A 2 -19.95 12.84 -17.55
N TYR A 3 -19.96 12.08 -16.46
CA TYR A 3 -18.85 11.21 -16.07
C TYR A 3 -18.71 10.10 -17.11
N LYS A 4 -17.63 10.12 -17.91
CA LYS A 4 -17.25 8.98 -18.75
C LYS A 4 -16.60 7.95 -17.82
N LYS A 5 -17.06 6.70 -17.84
CA LYS A 5 -16.46 5.62 -17.04
C LYS A 5 -15.07 5.29 -17.63
N TYR A 6 -14.00 5.48 -16.86
CA TYR A 6 -12.63 5.16 -17.26
C TYR A 6 -12.19 3.77 -16.73
N ALA A 7 -11.01 3.29 -17.13
CA ALA A 7 -10.52 1.95 -16.86
C ALA A 7 -10.55 1.58 -15.36
N LEU A 8 -10.07 2.50 -14.51
CA LEU A 8 -10.02 2.32 -13.06
C LEU A 8 -11.37 2.58 -12.35
N ASP A 9 -12.40 3.05 -13.05
CA ASP A 9 -13.75 3.25 -12.50
C ASP A 9 -14.62 1.99 -12.56
N SER A 10 -14.06 0.87 -13.03
CA SER A 10 -14.78 -0.40 -13.12
C SER A 10 -14.47 -1.29 -11.93
N ASP A 11 -15.53 -1.75 -11.26
CA ASP A 11 -15.45 -2.86 -10.29
C ASP A 11 -15.28 -4.23 -10.97
N HIS A 12 -15.44 -4.28 -12.30
CA HIS A 12 -15.19 -5.46 -13.10
C HIS A 12 -13.76 -5.44 -13.68
N PRO A 13 -13.12 -6.61 -13.86
CA PRO A 13 -11.87 -6.70 -14.61
C PRO A 13 -12.04 -6.02 -15.96
N LEU A 14 -11.06 -5.21 -16.37
CA LEU A 14 -11.08 -4.41 -17.60
C LEU A 14 -11.48 -5.21 -18.86
N PHE A 15 -11.27 -6.53 -18.81
CA PHE A 15 -11.39 -7.45 -19.94
C PHE A 15 -12.32 -8.62 -19.64
N ALA A 16 -13.25 -8.46 -18.68
CA ALA A 16 -14.30 -9.44 -18.45
C ALA A 16 -15.13 -9.58 -19.74
N GLN A 17 -14.92 -10.65 -20.50
CA GLN A 17 -15.92 -11.08 -21.46
C GLN A 17 -17.20 -11.34 -20.68
N THR A 18 -18.31 -10.80 -21.17
CA THR A 18 -19.66 -11.11 -20.70
C THR A 18 -19.94 -12.59 -20.93
N LEU A 19 -19.46 -13.44 -20.02
CA LEU A 19 -19.94 -14.80 -19.89
C LEU A 19 -21.38 -14.70 -19.40
N ALA A 20 -22.30 -14.82 -20.35
CA ALA A 20 -23.72 -14.94 -20.09
C ALA A 20 -23.95 -15.98 -18.98
N ALA A 21 -24.73 -15.58 -17.98
CA ALA A 21 -25.05 -16.33 -16.78
C ALA A 21 -25.30 -17.83 -17.06
N ALA A 22 -24.39 -18.69 -16.61
CA ALA A 22 -24.68 -20.10 -16.40
C ALA A 22 -25.33 -20.26 -15.01
N PRO A 23 -26.35 -21.12 -14.86
CA PRO A 23 -27.10 -21.26 -13.62
C PRO A 23 -26.22 -21.80 -12.50
N THR A 24 -26.20 -21.09 -11.38
CA THR A 24 -25.55 -21.44 -10.12
C THR A 24 -26.23 -22.64 -9.48
N PHE A 25 -25.73 -23.85 -9.74
CA PHE A 25 -25.87 -24.96 -8.80
C PHE A 25 -24.63 -25.00 -7.92
N ALA A 26 -24.73 -24.40 -6.73
CA ALA A 26 -23.73 -24.47 -5.68
C ALA A 26 -23.63 -25.91 -5.16
N ARG A 27 -22.76 -26.72 -5.79
CA ARG A 27 -22.07 -27.80 -5.09
C ARG A 27 -20.84 -27.17 -4.44
N ALA A 28 -20.55 -27.54 -3.20
CA ALA A 28 -19.26 -27.24 -2.59
C ALA A 28 -18.15 -27.61 -3.57
N PRO A 29 -17.18 -26.72 -3.87
CA PRO A 29 -16.19 -27.01 -4.88
C PRO A 29 -15.41 -28.24 -4.42
N LEU A 30 -15.37 -29.29 -5.25
CA LEU A 30 -14.29 -30.26 -5.18
C LEU A 30 -12.99 -29.44 -5.20
N ALA A 31 -12.06 -29.74 -4.29
CA ALA A 31 -10.74 -29.12 -4.30
C ALA A 31 -10.19 -29.17 -5.74
N ALA A 32 -9.87 -27.99 -6.28
CA ALA A 32 -9.43 -27.89 -7.67
C ALA A 32 -8.15 -28.70 -7.84
N THR A 33 -8.12 -29.61 -8.81
CA THR A 33 -6.92 -30.40 -9.10
C THR A 33 -5.83 -29.47 -9.60
N PRO A 34 -4.61 -29.49 -9.03
CA PRO A 34 -3.50 -28.69 -9.50
C PRO A 34 -3.25 -28.88 -10.99
N ALA A 35 -3.00 -27.79 -11.70
CA ALA A 35 -2.64 -27.79 -13.11
C ALA A 35 -1.31 -28.50 -13.30
N GLN A 36 -1.14 -29.12 -14.46
CA GLN A 36 0.11 -29.75 -14.86
C GLN A 36 0.85 -28.85 -15.84
N PRO A 37 2.20 -28.81 -15.81
CA PRO A 37 2.99 -28.08 -16.80
C PRO A 37 2.66 -28.52 -18.23
N ALA A 38 2.58 -27.56 -19.15
CA ALA A 38 2.44 -27.82 -20.57
C ALA A 38 3.80 -28.02 -21.27
N GLY A 39 4.86 -27.42 -20.71
CA GLY A 39 6.24 -27.59 -21.16
C GLY A 39 7.15 -26.48 -20.63
N THR A 40 8.41 -26.52 -21.02
CA THR A 40 9.42 -25.52 -20.64
C THR A 40 9.94 -24.84 -21.91
N PHE A 41 10.08 -23.52 -21.88
CA PHE A 41 10.66 -22.73 -22.95
C PHE A 41 11.53 -21.62 -22.33
N ASP A 42 12.77 -21.51 -22.80
CA ASP A 42 13.76 -20.54 -22.32
C ASP A 42 13.96 -20.54 -20.79
N GLY A 43 13.96 -21.73 -20.18
CA GLY A 43 14.12 -21.90 -18.72
C GLY A 43 12.85 -21.66 -17.90
N VAL A 44 11.77 -21.17 -18.49
CA VAL A 44 10.47 -20.94 -17.82
C VAL A 44 9.53 -22.10 -18.08
N THR A 45 8.85 -22.57 -17.02
CA THR A 45 7.85 -23.64 -17.12
C THR A 45 6.46 -23.05 -17.27
N TYR A 46 5.78 -23.41 -18.36
CA TYR A 46 4.51 -22.81 -18.76
C TYR A 46 3.32 -23.68 -18.40
N TYR A 47 2.27 -23.06 -17.89
CA TYR A 47 0.96 -23.65 -17.69
C TYR A 47 -0.02 -23.13 -18.74
N ALA A 48 -0.50 -24.02 -19.61
CA ALA A 48 -1.46 -23.66 -20.65
C ALA A 48 -2.89 -23.62 -20.08
N PHE A 49 -3.51 -22.44 -20.03
CA PHE A 49 -4.86 -22.29 -19.47
C PHE A 49 -5.97 -22.59 -20.47
N GLN A 50 -5.69 -22.64 -21.77
CA GLN A 50 -6.71 -22.84 -22.81
C GLN A 50 -7.86 -21.85 -22.61
N SER A 51 -9.09 -22.29 -22.34
CA SER A 51 -10.24 -21.42 -22.07
C SER A 51 -10.65 -21.40 -20.59
N LYS A 52 -9.80 -21.90 -19.68
CA LYS A 52 -10.09 -21.89 -18.26
C LYS A 52 -9.97 -20.46 -17.71
N PRO A 53 -10.90 -20.04 -16.82
CA PRO A 53 -10.81 -18.75 -16.15
C PRO A 53 -9.90 -18.76 -14.92
N SER A 54 -9.58 -19.95 -14.42
CA SER A 54 -8.80 -20.14 -13.21
C SER A 54 -7.82 -21.29 -13.36
N LEU A 55 -6.64 -21.13 -12.76
CA LEU A 55 -5.67 -22.20 -12.54
C LEU A 55 -5.37 -22.33 -11.05
N THR A 56 -5.08 -23.56 -10.63
CA THR A 56 -4.54 -23.85 -9.30
C THR A 56 -3.16 -24.48 -9.49
N LEU A 57 -2.15 -23.94 -8.82
CA LEU A 57 -0.81 -24.49 -8.79
C LEU A 57 -0.53 -25.06 -7.39
N ASP A 58 0.17 -26.19 -7.37
CA ASP A 58 0.77 -26.74 -6.17
C ASP A 58 2.23 -26.30 -6.16
N ILE A 59 2.61 -25.45 -5.20
CA ILE A 59 3.93 -24.83 -5.18
C ILE A 59 5.03 -25.87 -4.99
N ASN A 60 4.75 -26.97 -4.26
CA ASN A 60 5.72 -28.05 -4.05
C ASN A 60 6.05 -28.81 -5.34
N ALA A 61 5.20 -28.69 -6.36
CA ALA A 61 5.38 -29.30 -7.67
C ALA A 61 5.83 -28.28 -8.75
N THR A 62 5.90 -26.98 -8.41
CA THR A 62 6.30 -25.94 -9.36
C THR A 62 7.82 -25.73 -9.34
N PRO A 63 8.45 -25.52 -10.50
CA PRO A 63 9.83 -25.07 -10.56
C PRO A 63 9.92 -23.57 -10.21
N GLU A 64 11.15 -23.06 -10.06
CA GLU A 64 11.40 -21.66 -9.69
C GLU A 64 10.76 -20.66 -10.66
N TYR A 65 10.82 -20.88 -11.98
CA TYR A 65 10.28 -19.95 -12.98
C TYR A 65 9.01 -20.50 -13.62
N VAL A 66 7.91 -19.78 -13.44
CA VAL A 66 6.57 -20.17 -13.90
C VAL A 66 5.93 -19.08 -14.75
N GLY A 67 5.39 -19.46 -15.92
CA GLY A 67 4.64 -18.58 -16.80
C GLY A 67 3.29 -19.17 -17.23
N PHE A 68 2.43 -18.34 -17.81
CA PHE A 68 1.09 -18.74 -18.25
C PHE A 68 0.89 -18.46 -19.74
N ALA A 69 0.21 -19.36 -20.45
CA ALA A 69 -0.06 -19.13 -21.87
C ALA A 69 -1.44 -19.64 -22.29
N LYS A 70 -2.04 -19.05 -23.33
CA LYS A 70 -3.32 -19.53 -23.87
C LYS A 70 -3.18 -20.98 -24.33
N THR A 71 -2.13 -21.25 -25.11
CA THR A 71 -1.73 -22.58 -25.55
C THR A 71 -0.20 -22.69 -25.52
N PHE A 72 0.32 -23.91 -25.57
CA PHE A 72 1.75 -24.20 -25.61
C PHE A 72 2.00 -25.35 -26.58
N ASP A 73 3.01 -25.23 -27.44
CA ASP A 73 3.43 -26.29 -28.35
C ASP A 73 4.96 -26.28 -28.56
N ALA A 74 5.45 -26.97 -29.61
CA ALA A 74 6.87 -27.09 -29.90
C ALA A 74 7.56 -25.75 -30.24
N GLN A 75 6.79 -24.70 -30.57
CA GLN A 75 7.28 -23.35 -30.82
C GLN A 75 7.29 -22.48 -29.56
N GLY A 76 6.76 -22.97 -28.43
CA GLY A 76 6.73 -22.27 -27.15
C GLY A 76 5.33 -21.79 -26.75
N PRO A 77 5.23 -20.77 -25.87
CA PRO A 77 3.97 -20.22 -25.41
C PRO A 77 3.28 -19.38 -26.50
N HIS A 78 1.96 -19.51 -26.61
CA HIS A 78 1.13 -18.70 -27.50
C HIS A 78 0.14 -17.88 -26.70
N TYR A 79 0.06 -16.60 -27.03
CA TYR A 79 -0.80 -15.63 -26.36
C TYR A 79 -1.86 -15.08 -27.31
N THR A 80 -2.93 -14.56 -26.74
CA THR A 80 -4.02 -13.91 -27.50
C THR A 80 -4.52 -12.69 -26.76
N ALA A 81 -4.98 -11.66 -27.46
CA ALA A 81 -5.59 -10.48 -26.83
C ALA A 81 -6.80 -10.85 -25.92
N GLY A 82 -7.55 -11.89 -26.30
CA GLY A 82 -8.64 -12.45 -25.49
C GLY A 82 -8.17 -13.55 -24.53
N SER A 83 -7.46 -13.18 -23.46
CA SER A 83 -7.14 -14.11 -22.38
C SER A 83 -8.35 -14.36 -21.47
N THR A 84 -8.53 -15.60 -21.05
CA THR A 84 -9.59 -15.99 -20.11
C THR A 84 -9.10 -16.12 -18.68
N LEU A 85 -7.80 -16.27 -18.44
CA LEU A 85 -7.25 -16.53 -17.11
C LEU A 85 -7.35 -15.28 -16.23
N THR A 86 -8.32 -15.25 -15.33
CA THR A 86 -8.58 -14.11 -14.42
C THR A 86 -8.20 -14.40 -12.98
N GLU A 87 -8.04 -15.68 -12.62
CA GLU A 87 -7.76 -16.12 -11.27
C GLU A 87 -6.59 -17.12 -11.24
N LEU A 88 -5.63 -16.88 -10.36
CA LEU A 88 -4.57 -17.83 -10.04
C LEU A 88 -4.68 -18.20 -8.56
N ASN A 89 -4.63 -19.50 -8.28
CA ASN A 89 -4.60 -20.03 -6.91
C ASN A 89 -3.28 -20.75 -6.69
N LEU A 90 -2.54 -20.40 -5.66
CA LEU A 90 -1.34 -21.09 -5.20
C LEU A 90 -1.69 -21.84 -3.91
N THR A 91 -1.38 -23.12 -3.89
CA THR A 91 -1.61 -24.00 -2.74
C THR A 91 -0.35 -24.81 -2.47
N GLY A 92 -0.23 -25.35 -1.26
CA GLY A 92 0.82 -26.31 -0.94
C GLY A 92 1.31 -26.18 0.49
N HIS A 93 2.39 -26.91 0.75
CA HIS A 93 3.17 -26.81 1.96
C HIS A 93 4.45 -26.03 1.70
N PHE A 94 4.92 -25.34 2.72
CA PHE A 94 6.14 -24.57 2.60
C PHE A 94 7.38 -25.47 2.78
N GLU A 95 8.37 -25.36 1.87
CA GLU A 95 9.59 -26.18 1.87
C GLU A 95 10.84 -25.38 1.41
N HIS A 96 10.98 -24.10 1.79
CA HIS A 96 12.10 -23.23 1.37
C HIS A 96 12.29 -23.16 -0.16
N GLN A 97 11.20 -22.98 -0.91
CA GLN A 97 11.22 -22.92 -2.36
C GLN A 97 10.97 -21.49 -2.84
N LEU A 98 11.85 -20.99 -3.72
CA LEU A 98 11.64 -19.74 -4.43
C LEU A 98 10.73 -19.99 -5.63
N THR A 99 9.63 -19.25 -5.76
CA THR A 99 8.74 -19.32 -6.92
C THR A 99 8.51 -17.93 -7.50
N ARG A 100 8.88 -17.77 -8.76
CA ARG A 100 8.78 -16.54 -9.54
C ARG A 100 7.69 -16.71 -10.57
N LEU A 101 6.63 -15.94 -10.44
CA LEU A 101 5.46 -15.99 -11.30
C LEU A 101 5.52 -14.86 -12.33
N ASP A 102 5.45 -15.21 -13.60
CA ASP A 102 5.24 -14.26 -14.70
C ASP A 102 3.75 -14.25 -15.08
N GLY A 103 3.05 -13.16 -14.74
CA GLY A 103 1.63 -12.92 -14.96
C GLY A 103 1.26 -12.57 -16.41
N HIS A 104 2.20 -12.54 -17.33
CA HIS A 104 1.95 -12.32 -18.76
C HIS A 104 1.01 -13.39 -19.31
N THR A 105 -0.15 -12.96 -19.79
CA THR A 105 -1.21 -13.87 -20.27
C THR A 105 -1.84 -13.43 -21.59
N ARG A 106 -1.56 -12.20 -22.04
CA ARG A 106 -2.11 -11.63 -23.27
C ARG A 106 -1.03 -11.33 -24.28
N GLY A 107 -1.34 -11.58 -25.55
CA GLY A 107 -0.49 -11.12 -26.62
C GLY A 107 -0.83 -9.67 -26.93
N ALA A 108 0.06 -8.74 -26.62
CA ALA A 108 0.12 -7.44 -27.26
C ALA A 108 1.39 -7.36 -28.11
N THR A 109 1.37 -6.55 -29.18
CA THR A 109 2.62 -6.09 -29.82
C THR A 109 3.47 -5.45 -28.73
N ALA A 110 4.64 -6.04 -28.45
CA ALA A 110 5.55 -5.58 -27.42
C ALA A 110 5.77 -4.07 -27.51
N SER A 111 5.35 -3.36 -26.48
CA SER A 111 5.92 -2.08 -26.08
C SER A 111 5.85 -2.03 -24.56
N ASP A 112 6.85 -1.44 -23.94
CA ASP A 112 7.07 -1.40 -22.47
C ASP A 112 5.99 -0.58 -21.69
N GLN A 113 4.78 -0.48 -22.24
CA GLN A 113 3.67 0.37 -21.79
C GLN A 113 2.29 -0.33 -21.94
N THR A 114 2.24 -1.67 -22.08
CA THR A 114 0.99 -2.43 -22.25
C THR A 114 0.58 -3.20 -21.00
N LEU A 115 -0.74 -3.32 -20.77
CA LEU A 115 -1.35 -4.13 -19.70
C LEU A 115 -1.54 -5.58 -20.17
N ASP A 116 -0.55 -6.42 -19.90
CA ASP A 116 -0.37 -7.75 -20.49
C ASP A 116 -0.86 -8.88 -19.58
N SER A 117 -1.26 -8.57 -18.36
CA SER A 117 -1.93 -9.50 -17.45
C SER A 117 -3.45 -9.42 -17.53
N SER A 118 -4.07 -10.60 -17.62
CA SER A 118 -5.50 -10.80 -17.35
C SER A 118 -5.81 -11.27 -15.95
N ILE A 119 -4.80 -11.61 -15.15
CA ILE A 119 -4.99 -12.14 -13.80
C ILE A 119 -5.40 -10.97 -12.91
N SER A 120 -6.67 -10.96 -12.50
CA SER A 120 -7.22 -9.94 -11.61
C SER A 120 -7.25 -10.37 -10.15
N LYS A 121 -7.14 -11.68 -9.87
CA LYS A 121 -7.10 -12.21 -8.50
C LYS A 121 -6.02 -13.27 -8.36
N LEU A 122 -5.19 -13.11 -7.34
CA LEU A 122 -4.23 -14.10 -6.88
C LEU A 122 -4.64 -14.55 -5.47
N THR A 123 -4.94 -15.84 -5.30
CA THR A 123 -5.15 -16.45 -3.98
C THR A 123 -3.95 -17.28 -3.61
N VAL A 124 -3.41 -17.06 -2.42
CA VAL A 124 -2.28 -17.81 -1.87
C VAL A 124 -2.76 -18.52 -0.61
N SER A 125 -2.50 -19.82 -0.52
CA SER A 125 -2.93 -20.65 0.60
C SER A 125 -1.82 -21.64 0.92
N LEU A 126 -0.79 -21.13 1.59
CA LEU A 126 0.39 -21.91 1.97
C LEU A 126 0.32 -22.29 3.45
N THR A 127 0.67 -23.53 3.75
CA THR A 127 0.64 -24.06 5.12
C THR A 127 1.99 -24.63 5.51
N ASP A 128 2.36 -24.51 6.78
CA ASP A 128 3.58 -25.14 7.32
C ASP A 128 3.41 -25.50 8.80
N THR A 129 4.37 -26.26 9.35
CA THR A 129 4.63 -26.27 10.79
C THR A 129 5.08 -24.89 11.25
N ALA A 130 4.25 -24.21 12.03
CA ALA A 130 4.54 -22.87 12.55
C ALA A 130 5.85 -22.84 13.36
N ASP A 131 6.90 -22.25 12.80
CA ASP A 131 8.14 -21.90 13.51
C ASP A 131 8.24 -20.41 13.85
N ASN A 132 7.27 -19.61 13.36
CA ASN A 132 7.14 -18.16 13.57
C ASN A 132 8.38 -17.35 13.12
N GLN A 133 9.21 -17.87 12.21
CA GLN A 133 10.35 -17.15 11.66
C GLN A 133 10.01 -16.52 10.30
N PHE A 134 10.56 -15.34 10.05
CA PHE A 134 10.60 -14.74 8.71
C PHE A 134 11.80 -15.35 7.98
N HIS A 135 11.60 -15.97 6.82
CA HIS A 135 12.72 -16.43 6.00
C HIS A 135 12.77 -15.66 4.69
N GLU A 136 13.83 -14.87 4.52
CA GLU A 136 14.05 -13.97 3.39
C GLU A 136 14.15 -14.69 2.03
N GLY A 137 14.38 -16.02 2.04
CA GLY A 137 14.36 -16.87 0.84
C GLY A 137 12.95 -17.24 0.33
N ASP A 138 11.90 -16.86 1.06
CA ASP A 138 10.53 -17.35 0.91
C ASP A 138 9.66 -16.38 0.10
N LEU A 139 10.17 -16.02 -1.08
CA LEU A 139 9.61 -14.94 -1.88
C LEU A 139 8.73 -15.52 -2.99
N ILE A 140 7.43 -15.20 -3.00
CA ILE A 140 6.66 -15.28 -4.24
C ILE A 140 6.86 -13.96 -4.95
N THR A 141 7.75 -13.94 -5.95
CA THR A 141 7.89 -12.73 -6.78
C THR A 141 6.82 -12.72 -7.85
N LEU A 142 6.22 -11.55 -8.05
CA LEU A 142 5.19 -11.31 -9.03
C LEU A 142 5.76 -10.40 -10.11
N ASP A 143 5.99 -10.95 -11.30
CA ASP A 143 6.40 -10.20 -12.48
C ASP A 143 5.22 -10.10 -13.45
N ASN A 144 5.03 -8.95 -14.13
CA ASN A 144 3.95 -8.73 -15.09
C ASN A 144 2.54 -9.01 -14.54
N PHE A 145 2.26 -8.63 -13.30
CA PHE A 145 0.93 -8.68 -12.68
C PHE A 145 0.16 -7.35 -12.79
N ASP A 146 0.40 -6.60 -13.87
CA ASP A 146 -0.12 -5.25 -14.08
C ASP A 146 -1.66 -5.13 -13.99
N GLY A 147 -2.41 -6.21 -14.22
CA GLY A 147 -3.87 -6.29 -14.14
C GLY A 147 -4.44 -6.77 -12.79
N LEU A 148 -3.60 -7.07 -11.80
CA LEU A 148 -4.00 -7.63 -10.51
C LEU A 148 -4.82 -6.63 -9.69
N GLN A 149 -5.97 -7.07 -9.16
CA GLN A 149 -6.82 -6.23 -8.31
C GLN A 149 -6.83 -6.69 -6.86
N THR A 150 -6.69 -8.00 -6.66
CA THR A 150 -6.82 -8.62 -5.34
C THR A 150 -5.72 -9.65 -5.15
N PHE A 151 -4.95 -9.46 -4.09
CA PHE A 151 -4.13 -10.49 -3.47
C PHE A 151 -4.85 -11.01 -2.22
N ASP A 152 -5.07 -12.33 -2.14
CA ASP A 152 -5.84 -13.00 -1.09
C ASP A 152 -5.02 -14.16 -0.51
N GLY A 153 -4.16 -13.84 0.44
CA GLY A 153 -3.35 -14.73 1.28
C GLY A 153 -4.02 -15.12 2.59
N SER A 154 -5.30 -14.81 2.79
CA SER A 154 -6.03 -14.96 4.07
C SER A 154 -6.04 -16.36 4.70
N LYS A 155 -5.71 -17.39 3.91
CA LYS A 155 -5.64 -18.79 4.35
C LYS A 155 -4.21 -19.29 4.56
N SER A 156 -3.22 -18.46 4.28
CA SER A 156 -1.83 -18.80 4.55
C SER A 156 -1.58 -18.77 6.06
N THR A 157 -0.85 -19.76 6.55
CA THR A 157 -0.39 -19.82 7.95
C THR A 157 1.11 -19.58 8.07
N VAL A 158 1.77 -19.32 6.94
CA VAL A 158 3.18 -18.99 6.84
C VAL A 158 3.33 -17.51 6.57
N GLY A 159 4.46 -16.93 6.96
CA GLY A 159 4.81 -15.56 6.58
C GLY A 159 4.93 -15.42 5.06
N LEU A 160 4.27 -14.42 4.51
CA LEU A 160 4.30 -14.07 3.10
C LEU A 160 5.13 -12.80 2.92
N SER A 161 6.11 -12.83 2.02
CA SER A 161 6.82 -11.63 1.57
C SER A 161 6.30 -11.24 0.19
N ILE A 162 5.55 -10.13 0.10
CA ILE A 162 4.85 -9.70 -1.11
C ILE A 162 5.17 -8.23 -1.39
N ASP A 163 5.83 -8.00 -2.51
CA ASP A 163 6.23 -6.67 -2.95
C ASP A 163 5.42 -6.24 -4.19
N PHE A 164 4.55 -5.24 -4.02
CA PHE A 164 3.83 -4.57 -5.10
C PHE A 164 4.49 -3.25 -5.53
N ILE A 165 5.75 -3.05 -5.17
CA ILE A 165 6.59 -1.95 -5.62
C ILE A 165 7.58 -2.49 -6.67
N ASN A 166 7.74 -1.79 -7.78
CA ASN A 166 8.75 -2.08 -8.78
C ASN A 166 9.77 -0.94 -8.81
N ASP A 167 11.06 -1.26 -8.76
CA ASP A 167 12.13 -0.29 -8.95
C ASP A 167 12.33 -0.06 -10.46
N TYR A 168 11.78 1.03 -10.99
CA TYR A 168 11.69 1.26 -12.44
C TYR A 168 13.07 1.47 -13.08
N THR A 169 14.01 2.00 -12.31
CA THR A 169 15.40 2.23 -12.67
C THR A 169 16.11 2.53 -11.37
N HIS A 170 17.35 2.08 -11.19
CA HIS A 170 18.19 2.30 -10.00
C HIS A 170 18.43 3.81 -9.63
N ASP A 171 17.69 4.74 -10.25
CA ASP A 171 17.43 6.11 -9.84
C ASP A 171 15.98 6.23 -9.28
N VAL A 172 15.82 5.88 -7.99
CA VAL A 172 14.84 6.43 -7.02
C VAL A 172 13.36 6.57 -7.44
N SER A 173 12.88 5.83 -8.45
CA SER A 173 11.50 5.91 -8.96
C SER A 173 10.75 4.60 -8.74
N TYR A 174 9.92 4.59 -7.70
CA TYR A 174 9.03 3.48 -7.38
C TYR A 174 7.78 3.49 -8.27
N ALA A 175 7.56 2.40 -9.00
CA ALA A 175 6.34 2.14 -9.77
C ALA A 175 5.47 1.09 -9.07
N SER A 176 4.17 1.07 -9.38
CA SER A 176 3.29 0.02 -8.87
C SER A 176 3.45 -1.26 -9.71
N GLN A 177 3.49 -2.43 -9.08
CA GLN A 177 3.38 -3.71 -9.79
C GLN A 177 1.98 -3.91 -10.41
N SER A 178 0.98 -3.16 -9.94
CA SER A 178 -0.33 -3.13 -10.59
C SER A 178 -1.09 -1.83 -10.39
N ALA A 179 -1.41 -1.20 -11.54
CA ALA A 179 -2.30 -0.05 -11.62
C ALA A 179 -3.72 -0.29 -11.07
N PHE A 180 -4.14 -1.55 -10.92
CA PHE A 180 -5.51 -1.92 -10.53
C PHE A 180 -5.61 -2.49 -9.12
N LEU A 181 -4.51 -2.55 -8.37
CA LEU A 181 -4.51 -3.12 -7.04
C LEU A 181 -5.53 -2.37 -6.15
N LYS A 182 -6.41 -3.13 -5.51
CA LYS A 182 -7.47 -2.62 -4.62
C LYS A 182 -7.33 -3.18 -3.22
N SER A 183 -6.95 -4.45 -3.12
CA SER A 183 -6.91 -5.15 -1.84
C SER A 183 -5.75 -6.13 -1.75
N VAL A 184 -5.05 -6.10 -0.62
CA VAL A 184 -4.08 -7.11 -0.21
C VAL A 184 -4.53 -7.62 1.15
N THR A 185 -4.78 -8.92 1.25
CA THR A 185 -5.06 -9.58 2.53
C THR A 185 -4.03 -10.69 2.71
N THR A 186 -3.37 -10.75 3.85
CA THR A 186 -2.47 -11.84 4.22
C THR A 186 -3.03 -12.63 5.40
N GLY A 187 -2.22 -13.53 5.93
CA GLY A 187 -2.68 -14.68 6.70
C GLY A 187 -2.46 -14.51 8.20
N SER A 188 -2.19 -15.62 8.88
CA SER A 188 -1.68 -15.60 10.25
C SER A 188 -0.17 -15.85 10.28
N GLY A 189 0.53 -15.46 9.21
CA GLY A 189 1.98 -15.58 9.11
C GLY A 189 2.67 -14.36 9.71
N LYS A 190 4.00 -14.37 9.76
CA LYS A 190 4.75 -13.12 9.91
C LYS A 190 4.93 -12.53 8.51
N ASP A 191 4.09 -11.60 8.12
CA ASP A 191 3.97 -11.11 6.75
C ASP A 191 4.82 -9.84 6.53
N LEU A 192 5.37 -9.69 5.31
CA LEU A 192 6.00 -8.49 4.80
C LEU A 192 5.24 -8.06 3.55
N VAL A 193 4.58 -6.91 3.60
CA VAL A 193 3.71 -6.41 2.53
C VAL A 193 4.14 -5.01 2.15
N SER A 194 4.53 -4.82 0.89
CA SER A 194 4.80 -3.50 0.33
C SER A 194 3.78 -3.18 -0.77
N VAL A 195 3.10 -2.04 -0.66
CA VAL A 195 2.13 -1.56 -1.67
C VAL A 195 2.49 -0.17 -2.18
N SER A 196 2.18 0.11 -3.45
CA SER A 196 2.28 1.45 -4.01
C SER A 196 1.05 1.76 -4.84
N THR A 197 0.43 2.93 -4.58
CA THR A 197 -0.55 3.47 -5.53
C THR A 197 0.19 3.95 -6.78
N ILE A 198 -0.35 3.70 -7.97
CA ILE A 198 0.26 4.08 -9.25
C ILE A 198 0.74 5.54 -9.29
N ALA A 199 1.97 5.76 -9.78
CA ALA A 199 2.56 7.07 -9.94
C ALA A 199 1.91 7.85 -11.11
N ALA A 200 1.90 9.19 -11.06
CA ALA A 200 1.39 9.99 -12.16
C ALA A 200 2.10 9.72 -13.51
N PRO A 201 3.46 9.64 -13.57
CA PRO A 201 4.16 9.32 -14.83
C PRO A 201 3.79 7.94 -15.39
N GLU A 202 3.53 6.96 -14.52
CA GLU A 202 3.10 5.61 -14.91
C GLU A 202 1.67 5.63 -15.47
N LEU A 203 0.77 6.40 -14.84
CA LEU A 203 -0.60 6.58 -15.34
C LEU A 203 -0.64 7.28 -16.71
N ASP A 204 0.24 8.26 -16.92
CA ASP A 204 0.33 9.02 -18.17
C ASP A 204 1.03 8.24 -19.30
N SER A 205 1.92 7.30 -18.97
CA SER A 205 2.64 6.49 -19.96
C SER A 205 1.78 5.37 -20.55
N VAL A 206 0.74 4.91 -19.84
CA VAL A 206 -0.15 3.85 -20.29
C VAL A 206 -1.44 4.43 -20.88
N ALA A 207 -1.55 4.43 -22.20
CA ALA A 207 -2.67 5.06 -22.93
C ALA A 207 -4.06 4.55 -22.50
N SER A 208 -4.20 3.28 -22.09
CA SER A 208 -5.46 2.73 -21.58
C SER A 208 -5.83 3.22 -20.18
N LEU A 209 -4.87 3.73 -19.42
CA LEU A 209 -5.05 4.30 -18.10
C LEU A 209 -5.25 5.82 -18.13
N ALA A 210 -4.92 6.49 -19.24
CA ALA A 210 -5.02 7.94 -19.37
C ALA A 210 -6.39 8.49 -18.90
N ASN A 211 -6.35 9.50 -18.02
CA ASN A 211 -7.52 10.13 -17.38
C ASN A 211 -8.32 9.22 -16.42
N SER A 212 -7.83 8.01 -16.13
CA SER A 212 -8.40 7.19 -15.07
C SER A 212 -8.07 7.77 -13.71
N ARG A 213 -8.85 7.38 -12.71
CA ARG A 213 -8.64 7.80 -11.32
C ARG A 213 -8.12 6.66 -10.51
N VAL A 214 -7.04 6.91 -9.79
CA VAL A 214 -6.43 5.92 -8.90
C VAL A 214 -7.38 5.66 -7.74
N LYS A 215 -7.66 4.40 -7.45
CA LYS A 215 -8.51 4.00 -6.32
C LYS A 215 -7.64 3.75 -5.10
N ALA A 216 -8.26 3.84 -3.92
CA ALA A 216 -7.61 3.50 -2.68
C ALA A 216 -7.23 2.02 -2.64
N ILE A 217 -6.14 1.70 -1.94
CA ILE A 217 -5.73 0.34 -1.63
C ILE A 217 -6.09 0.04 -0.18
N THR A 218 -6.63 -1.15 0.07
CA THR A 218 -6.82 -1.69 1.42
C THR A 218 -5.83 -2.83 1.67
N VAL A 219 -5.13 -2.77 2.80
CA VAL A 219 -4.22 -3.83 3.28
C VAL A 219 -4.77 -4.37 4.59
N ASP A 220 -4.82 -5.69 4.72
CA ASP A 220 -5.20 -6.42 5.94
C ASP A 220 -4.16 -7.51 6.19
N SER A 221 -3.20 -7.27 7.10
CA SER A 221 -2.05 -8.19 7.27
C SER A 221 -2.32 -9.36 8.22
N GLY A 222 -3.39 -9.28 9.01
CA GLY A 222 -3.89 -10.43 9.77
C GLY A 222 -3.29 -10.51 11.18
N ALA A 223 -2.48 -11.53 11.47
CA ALA A 223 -1.98 -11.75 12.82
C ALA A 223 -0.54 -12.23 12.84
N ASN A 224 0.14 -12.00 13.97
CA ASN A 224 1.59 -12.03 14.21
C ASN A 224 2.25 -10.71 13.83
N ASN A 225 3.59 -10.66 13.93
CA ASN A 225 4.36 -9.42 13.86
C ASN A 225 4.64 -9.03 12.41
N ASP A 226 3.73 -8.30 11.80
CA ASP A 226 3.76 -7.96 10.38
C ASP A 226 4.55 -6.68 10.09
N GLN A 227 5.00 -6.55 8.85
CA GLN A 227 5.63 -5.36 8.32
C GLN A 227 4.87 -4.91 7.08
N VAL A 228 4.25 -3.73 7.16
CA VAL A 228 3.45 -3.16 6.08
C VAL A 228 4.05 -1.83 5.65
N ALA A 229 4.57 -1.76 4.43
CA ALA A 229 5.02 -0.53 3.79
C ALA A 229 4.00 -0.05 2.75
N ALA A 230 3.67 1.23 2.77
CA ALA A 230 2.78 1.85 1.79
C ALA A 230 3.38 3.11 1.19
N HIS A 231 3.56 3.10 -0.13
CA HIS A 231 3.93 4.27 -0.91
C HIS A 231 2.68 4.91 -1.53
N ILE A 232 2.30 6.05 -0.97
CA ILE A 232 1.10 6.80 -1.27
C ILE A 232 1.47 7.90 -2.27
N GLN A 233 0.97 7.77 -3.50
CA GLN A 233 1.33 8.65 -4.63
C GLN A 233 0.11 9.41 -5.19
N GLN A 234 -1.01 8.73 -5.46
CA GLN A 234 -2.16 9.34 -6.15
C GLN A 234 -3.53 9.08 -5.49
N ALA A 235 -3.61 8.19 -4.51
CA ALA A 235 -4.83 7.87 -3.76
C ALA A 235 -4.51 7.48 -2.32
N ASP A 236 -5.55 7.40 -1.48
CA ASP A 236 -5.44 7.00 -0.08
C ASP A 236 -5.09 5.51 0.07
N VAL A 237 -4.53 5.14 1.22
CA VAL A 237 -4.35 3.73 1.63
C VAL A 237 -5.03 3.50 2.98
N THR A 238 -5.67 2.35 3.14
CA THR A 238 -6.21 1.87 4.41
C THR A 238 -5.43 0.63 4.84
N ILE A 239 -4.93 0.59 6.06
CA ILE A 239 -4.13 -0.52 6.60
C ILE A 239 -4.76 -1.00 7.89
N ASN A 240 -5.00 -2.30 7.98
CA ASN A 240 -5.29 -3.03 9.21
C ASN A 240 -4.11 -3.96 9.48
N ALA A 241 -3.29 -3.62 10.46
CA ALA A 241 -2.10 -4.39 10.82
C ALA A 241 -2.46 -5.66 11.60
N GLY A 242 -3.45 -5.56 12.49
CA GLY A 242 -4.13 -6.70 13.08
C GLY A 242 -3.65 -7.01 14.49
N SER A 243 -3.16 -8.21 14.79
CA SER A 243 -2.69 -8.53 16.14
C SER A 243 -1.25 -8.99 16.11
N GLY A 244 -0.37 -8.40 16.89
CA GLY A 244 1.06 -8.62 16.81
C GLY A 244 1.82 -7.39 17.25
N ASN A 245 3.15 -7.43 17.16
CA ASN A 245 3.93 -6.20 17.22
C ASN A 245 4.25 -5.80 15.79
N ASP A 246 3.43 -4.92 15.22
CA ASP A 246 3.42 -4.62 13.80
C ASP A 246 4.21 -3.34 13.49
N PHE A 247 4.74 -3.29 12.26
CA PHE A 247 5.45 -2.13 11.74
C PHE A 247 4.72 -1.60 10.51
N VAL A 248 4.31 -0.34 10.55
CA VAL A 248 3.62 0.34 9.46
C VAL A 248 4.46 1.52 8.99
N ASP A 249 5.03 1.42 7.80
CA ASP A 249 5.87 2.45 7.20
C ASP A 249 5.13 3.16 6.07
N LEU A 250 4.99 4.49 6.16
CA LEU A 250 4.27 5.31 5.20
C LEU A 250 5.21 6.27 4.47
N LEU A 251 5.19 6.19 3.15
CA LEU A 251 5.94 7.06 2.24
C LEU A 251 4.95 7.86 1.39
N PHE A 252 5.16 9.17 1.24
CA PHE A 252 4.24 10.05 0.52
C PHE A 252 4.96 10.74 -0.64
N THR A 253 4.34 10.77 -1.81
CA THR A 253 4.84 11.52 -2.97
C THR A 253 3.74 12.39 -3.51
N LYS A 254 4.05 13.69 -3.67
CA LYS A 254 3.10 14.70 -4.13
C LYS A 254 2.22 14.20 -5.29
N GLY A 255 0.91 14.24 -5.09
CA GLY A 255 -0.09 13.81 -6.05
C GLY A 255 -0.31 14.84 -7.17
N VAL A 256 -0.88 14.39 -8.29
CA VAL A 256 -1.26 15.24 -9.42
C VAL A 256 -2.78 15.34 -9.49
N ALA A 257 -3.30 16.58 -9.52
CA ALA A 257 -4.73 16.89 -9.43
C ALA A 257 -5.63 16.08 -10.37
N ALA A 258 -5.16 15.90 -11.61
CA ALA A 258 -5.94 15.27 -12.67
C ALA A 258 -6.19 13.77 -12.43
N HIS A 259 -5.41 13.12 -11.56
CA HIS A 259 -5.37 11.67 -11.41
C HIS A 259 -5.99 11.18 -10.09
N ASN A 260 -6.32 12.10 -9.18
CA ASN A 260 -6.82 11.78 -7.85
C ASN A 260 -8.32 11.39 -7.85
N ALA A 261 -8.71 10.46 -6.98
CA ALA A 261 -10.07 9.92 -6.90
C ALA A 261 -11.13 10.90 -6.34
N ASN A 262 -10.73 11.84 -5.47
CA ASN A 262 -11.69 12.62 -4.68
C ASN A 262 -12.10 13.92 -5.41
N LEU A 263 -13.28 13.88 -6.04
CA LEU A 263 -13.92 14.96 -6.82
C LEU A 263 -14.30 16.22 -6.03
N SER A 264 -13.91 16.37 -4.77
CA SER A 264 -14.32 17.46 -3.90
C SER A 264 -13.36 18.67 -3.91
N GLY A 265 -12.35 18.67 -4.78
CA GLY A 265 -11.32 19.71 -4.80
C GLY A 265 -10.31 19.61 -3.66
N SER A 266 -10.23 18.43 -3.03
CA SER A 266 -9.13 18.05 -2.14
C SER A 266 -8.47 16.79 -2.68
N PHE A 267 -7.14 16.76 -2.70
CA PHE A 267 -6.33 15.63 -3.12
C PHE A 267 -6.40 14.57 -2.02
N GLY A 268 -7.14 13.47 -2.21
CA GLY A 268 -7.07 12.32 -1.32
C GLY A 268 -5.67 11.73 -1.39
N HIS A 269 -4.92 11.86 -0.32
CA HIS A 269 -3.51 11.50 -0.25
C HIS A 269 -3.09 11.23 1.21
N GLY A 270 -3.99 10.64 1.99
CA GLY A 270 -3.77 10.27 3.38
C GLY A 270 -3.66 8.76 3.56
N ALA A 271 -3.55 8.36 4.83
CA ALA A 271 -3.66 6.96 5.21
C ALA A 271 -4.64 6.81 6.37
N THR A 272 -5.38 5.70 6.43
CA THR A 272 -6.16 5.31 7.61
C THR A 272 -5.62 4.00 8.13
N ILE A 273 -5.16 3.99 9.38
CA ILE A 273 -4.42 2.90 10.00
C ILE A 273 -5.18 2.40 11.22
N THR A 274 -5.38 1.09 11.29
CA THR A 274 -5.75 0.36 12.50
C THR A 274 -4.54 -0.49 12.87
N LEU A 275 -3.90 -0.18 14.01
CA LEU A 275 -2.68 -0.86 14.46
C LEU A 275 -3.05 -2.19 15.12
N GLY A 276 -4.06 -2.16 15.98
CA GLY A 276 -4.67 -3.34 16.59
C GLY A 276 -4.14 -3.69 17.97
N GLU A 277 -3.81 -4.97 18.19
CA GLU A 277 -3.35 -5.47 19.49
C GLU A 277 -1.86 -5.81 19.48
N GLY A 278 -1.08 -5.07 20.25
CA GLY A 278 0.31 -5.38 20.58
C GLY A 278 1.13 -4.09 20.55
N ARG A 279 2.46 -4.20 20.49
CA ARG A 279 3.34 -3.02 20.49
C ARG A 279 3.65 -2.59 19.08
N ASP A 280 2.85 -1.67 18.56
CA ASP A 280 2.90 -1.31 17.17
C ASP A 280 3.77 -0.06 16.92
N HIS A 281 4.34 -0.01 15.72
CA HIS A 281 5.25 1.05 15.30
C HIS A 281 4.73 1.68 14.01
N LEU A 282 4.29 2.93 14.08
CA LEU A 282 3.94 3.73 12.92
C LEU A 282 5.11 4.64 12.55
N THR A 283 5.68 4.47 11.36
CA THR A 283 6.68 5.38 10.78
C THR A 283 6.06 6.20 9.66
N VAL A 284 6.12 7.52 9.78
CA VAL A 284 5.86 8.43 8.66
C VAL A 284 7.21 8.81 8.08
N VAL A 285 7.66 8.07 7.06
CA VAL A 285 9.00 8.16 6.48
C VAL A 285 9.21 9.53 5.84
N ASP A 286 8.26 9.93 4.99
CA ASP A 286 8.23 11.24 4.34
C ASP A 286 7.04 12.09 4.83
N PRO A 287 7.13 13.42 4.72
CA PRO A 287 6.02 14.31 5.05
C PRO A 287 4.72 13.93 4.36
N ASN A 288 3.62 13.86 5.12
CA ASN A 288 2.32 13.54 4.53
C ASN A 288 1.54 14.77 4.04
N LEU A 289 1.94 15.98 4.42
CA LEU A 289 1.32 17.22 3.93
C LEU A 289 1.82 17.69 2.56
N VAL A 290 2.39 16.80 1.73
CA VAL A 290 2.98 17.11 0.40
C VAL A 290 2.04 17.83 -0.58
N ASN A 291 0.72 17.72 -0.41
CA ASN A 291 -0.28 18.49 -1.20
C ASN A 291 -0.98 19.59 -0.40
N PHE A 292 -0.39 20.07 0.71
CA PHE A 292 -0.95 21.16 1.50
C PHE A 292 -1.17 22.42 0.67
N ASP A 293 -2.38 22.99 0.77
CA ASP A 293 -2.77 24.20 0.06
C ASP A 293 -3.08 25.33 1.05
N GLY A 294 -2.05 26.11 1.36
CA GLY A 294 -2.12 27.29 2.22
C GLY A 294 -2.75 28.53 1.57
N SER A 295 -3.27 28.46 0.33
CA SER A 295 -3.77 29.64 -0.40
C SER A 295 -4.94 30.37 0.26
N SER A 296 -5.69 29.68 1.12
CA SER A 296 -6.73 30.24 1.97
C SER A 296 -7.02 29.31 3.14
N SER A 297 -7.63 29.82 4.21
CA SER A 297 -8.04 28.97 5.35
C SER A 297 -8.99 27.84 4.95
N ALA A 298 -9.85 28.06 3.95
CA ALA A 298 -10.76 27.02 3.46
C ALA A 298 -10.03 25.94 2.65
N ALA A 299 -9.03 26.32 1.85
CA ALA A 299 -8.19 25.37 1.13
C ALA A 299 -7.32 24.55 2.09
N ALA A 300 -6.69 25.22 3.06
CA ALA A 300 -5.83 24.57 4.05
C ALA A 300 -6.59 23.53 4.87
N ASN A 301 -7.81 23.85 5.35
CA ASN A 301 -8.60 22.86 6.08
C ASN A 301 -9.03 21.67 5.21
N ARG A 302 -9.31 21.88 3.92
CA ARG A 302 -9.60 20.76 2.99
C ARG A 302 -8.37 19.90 2.75
N SER A 303 -7.19 20.50 2.54
CA SER A 303 -5.95 19.75 2.33
C SER A 303 -5.58 18.98 3.58
N LEU A 304 -5.62 19.60 4.76
CA LEU A 304 -5.36 18.90 6.03
C LEU A 304 -6.28 17.69 6.19
N ALA A 305 -7.57 17.86 5.98
CA ALA A 305 -8.55 16.77 6.09
C ALA A 305 -8.32 15.61 5.11
N ALA A 306 -7.62 15.83 3.98
CA ALA A 306 -7.41 14.81 2.96
C ALA A 306 -5.99 14.22 2.92
N ASN A 307 -5.04 14.81 3.64
CA ASN A 307 -3.61 14.47 3.57
C ASN A 307 -3.04 14.00 4.92
N HIS A 308 -3.78 14.13 6.03
CA HIS A 308 -3.32 13.60 7.31
C HIS A 308 -3.38 12.07 7.34
N VAL A 309 -2.57 11.47 8.20
CA VAL A 309 -2.68 10.06 8.57
C VAL A 309 -3.67 9.97 9.72
N THR A 310 -4.63 9.06 9.65
CA THR A 310 -5.57 8.75 10.73
C THR A 310 -5.18 7.43 11.36
N VAL A 311 -5.04 7.38 12.69
CA VAL A 311 -4.86 6.16 13.47
C VAL A 311 -6.11 5.94 14.32
N THR A 312 -6.80 4.82 14.14
CA THR A 312 -8.15 4.63 14.66
C THR A 312 -8.21 4.13 16.10
N ASP A 313 -7.14 3.52 16.58
CA ASP A 313 -7.14 2.70 17.81
C ASP A 313 -5.83 2.81 18.62
N PHE A 314 -5.09 3.91 18.41
CA PHE A 314 -3.82 4.19 19.07
C PHE A 314 -3.88 4.00 20.60
N LYS A 315 -2.86 3.37 21.18
CA LYS A 315 -2.67 3.16 22.62
C LYS A 315 -1.25 3.51 23.02
N ALA A 316 -1.07 4.63 23.72
CA ALA A 316 0.26 5.07 24.18
C ALA A 316 0.99 4.07 25.11
N SER A 317 0.30 3.08 25.68
CA SER A 317 0.94 2.01 26.46
C SER A 317 1.74 1.03 25.62
N ASP A 318 1.38 0.88 24.34
CA ASP A 318 1.89 -0.16 23.47
C ASP A 318 2.47 0.41 22.17
N ASP A 319 1.86 1.46 21.63
CA ASP A 319 2.16 2.00 20.30
C ASP A 319 3.15 3.17 20.34
N SER A 320 3.90 3.31 19.25
CA SER A 320 4.85 4.41 19.05
C SER A 320 4.78 5.00 17.64
N ILE A 321 5.20 6.26 17.54
CA ILE A 321 5.20 7.03 16.30
C ILE A 321 6.61 7.52 16.02
N THR A 322 7.11 7.31 14.81
CA THR A 322 8.41 7.82 14.37
C THR A 322 8.25 8.64 13.09
N PHE A 323 8.90 9.80 13.03
CA PHE A 323 9.00 10.60 11.80
C PHE A 323 10.36 10.38 11.14
N GLY A 324 10.37 9.90 9.89
CA GLY A 324 11.58 9.58 9.14
C GLY A 324 12.51 8.65 9.92
N PHE A 325 13.79 9.04 10.01
CA PHE A 325 14.81 8.33 10.80
C PHE A 325 15.05 8.97 12.17
N ALA A 326 14.03 9.60 12.74
CA ALA A 326 14.14 10.29 14.02
C ALA A 326 14.52 9.34 15.16
N VAL A 327 15.25 9.88 16.12
CA VAL A 327 15.51 9.23 17.40
C VAL A 327 14.60 9.81 18.48
N TYR A 328 14.36 9.02 19.53
CA TYR A 328 13.61 9.50 20.68
C TYR A 328 14.41 10.56 21.45
N ASP A 329 13.80 11.72 21.68
CA ASP A 329 14.27 12.78 22.58
C ASP A 329 13.04 13.47 23.16
N GLU A 330 12.85 13.40 24.48
CA GLU A 330 11.72 13.99 25.20
C GLU A 330 11.60 15.51 24.96
N LYS A 331 12.68 16.19 24.56
CA LYS A 331 12.69 17.64 24.30
C LYS A 331 12.32 17.98 22.87
N ALA A 332 12.27 17.00 21.97
CA ALA A 332 11.90 17.20 20.58
C ALA A 332 10.38 17.29 20.38
N VAL A 333 9.60 16.93 21.41
CA VAL A 333 8.13 16.91 21.37
C VAL A 333 7.58 17.77 22.51
N VAL A 334 6.63 18.66 22.20
CA VAL A 334 5.93 19.48 23.21
C VAL A 334 4.44 19.16 23.26
N THR A 335 3.81 19.37 24.41
CA THR A 335 2.34 19.28 24.54
C THR A 335 1.70 20.66 24.53
N ILE A 336 0.68 20.85 23.70
CA ILE A 336 -0.07 22.11 23.62
C ILE A 336 -1.41 21.94 24.32
N GLN A 337 -1.51 22.61 25.46
CA GLN A 337 -2.69 22.55 26.33
C GLN A 337 -3.92 23.17 25.64
N ASP A 338 -5.11 22.57 25.86
CA ASP A 338 -6.37 22.98 25.25
C ASP A 338 -6.68 24.48 25.41
N ALA A 339 -6.32 25.06 26.56
CA ALA A 339 -6.50 26.48 26.85
C ALA A 339 -5.87 27.39 25.79
N THR A 340 -4.73 26.99 25.21
CA THR A 340 -3.99 27.70 24.17
C THR A 340 -4.77 27.72 22.85
N LEU A 341 -5.59 26.70 22.58
CA LEU A 341 -6.33 26.52 21.33
C LEU A 341 -7.80 26.95 21.40
N THR A 342 -8.24 27.51 22.53
CA THR A 342 -9.65 27.94 22.75
C THR A 342 -10.21 28.91 21.73
N LYS A 343 -9.36 29.65 21.01
CA LYS A 343 -9.77 30.60 19.96
C LYS A 343 -9.69 30.02 18.54
N ALA A 344 -9.18 28.80 18.38
CA ALA A 344 -9.06 28.15 17.08
C ALA A 344 -10.44 27.70 16.58
N THR A 345 -10.92 28.32 15.50
CA THR A 345 -12.21 27.98 14.89
C THR A 345 -12.11 26.91 13.80
N SER A 346 -10.90 26.42 13.52
CA SER A 346 -10.62 25.38 12.52
C SER A 346 -9.31 24.67 12.86
N LEU A 347 -9.10 23.46 12.33
CA LEU A 347 -7.85 22.71 12.54
C LEU A 347 -6.64 23.51 12.03
N PHE A 348 -6.76 24.16 10.87
CA PHE A 348 -5.69 25.02 10.36
C PHE A 348 -5.40 26.21 11.30
N ALA A 349 -6.41 26.80 11.95
CA ALA A 349 -6.19 27.87 12.92
C ALA A 349 -5.50 27.36 14.19
N ALA A 350 -5.82 26.14 14.63
CA ALA A 350 -5.12 25.47 15.72
C ALA A 350 -3.65 25.23 15.34
N LEU A 351 -3.38 24.65 14.17
CA LEU A 351 -2.03 24.37 13.69
C LEU A 351 -1.17 25.62 13.56
N ASN A 352 -1.71 26.74 13.07
CA ASN A 352 -0.96 28.02 13.06
C ASN A 352 -0.54 28.51 14.44
N THR A 353 -1.24 28.09 15.51
CA THR A 353 -0.86 28.36 16.90
C THR A 353 0.16 27.33 17.39
N VAL A 354 -0.07 26.05 17.07
CA VAL A 354 0.81 24.93 17.44
C VAL A 354 2.20 25.08 16.82
N SER A 355 2.29 25.43 15.54
CA SER A 355 3.55 25.58 14.80
C SER A 355 4.47 26.61 15.44
N GLN A 356 3.94 27.62 16.13
CA GLN A 356 4.77 28.59 16.86
C GLN A 356 5.57 27.98 18.02
N SER A 357 5.25 26.75 18.41
CA SER A 357 5.92 26.01 19.49
C SER A 357 6.94 24.99 18.98
N THR A 358 6.96 24.69 17.68
CA THR A 358 7.90 23.79 17.02
C THR A 358 9.05 24.59 16.42
N THR A 359 9.98 25.02 17.27
CA THR A 359 11.12 25.86 16.86
C THR A 359 12.43 25.31 17.42
N GLY A 360 13.53 25.52 16.70
CA GLY A 360 14.86 25.12 17.12
C GLY A 360 15.02 23.61 17.28
N LEU A 361 14.99 23.13 18.52
CA LEU A 361 15.15 21.70 18.83
C LEU A 361 13.83 20.95 19.04
N VAL A 362 12.70 21.68 19.10
CA VAL A 362 11.35 21.11 19.19
C VAL A 362 10.85 20.89 17.77
N ASN A 363 10.71 19.64 17.37
CA ASN A 363 10.34 19.25 16.02
C ASN A 363 8.89 18.77 15.91
N ALA A 364 8.23 18.44 17.03
CA ALA A 364 6.85 18.00 17.03
C ALA A 364 6.04 18.56 18.19
N ALA A 365 4.72 18.55 18.03
CA ALA A 365 3.77 18.96 19.05
C ALA A 365 2.56 18.02 19.08
N VAL A 366 2.09 17.71 20.29
CA VAL A 366 0.88 16.93 20.54
C VAL A 366 -0.20 17.84 21.12
N PHE A 367 -1.41 17.79 20.58
CA PHE A 367 -2.51 18.67 20.99
C PHE A 367 -3.89 18.06 20.74
N HIS A 368 -4.91 18.57 21.41
CA HIS A 368 -6.30 18.24 21.10
C HIS A 368 -6.91 19.23 20.13
N TYR A 369 -7.74 18.72 19.22
CA TYR A 369 -8.67 19.55 18.47
C TYR A 369 -9.96 18.77 18.19
N GLY A 370 -11.11 19.34 18.56
CA GLY A 370 -12.38 18.64 18.42
C GLY A 370 -12.50 17.46 19.39
N GLN A 371 -12.66 16.25 18.86
CA GLN A 371 -12.80 15.01 19.65
C GLN A 371 -11.56 14.11 19.57
N ASP A 372 -10.50 14.61 18.95
CA ASP A 372 -9.33 13.82 18.58
C ASP A 372 -8.03 14.47 19.10
N THR A 373 -7.01 13.64 19.26
CA THR A 373 -5.63 14.06 19.52
C THR A 373 -4.86 14.11 18.21
N TYR A 374 -3.96 15.08 18.07
CA TYR A 374 -3.14 15.28 16.88
C TYR A 374 -1.66 15.31 17.24
N VAL A 375 -0.83 14.73 16.39
CA VAL A 375 0.63 14.84 16.41
C VAL A 375 1.06 15.58 15.16
N PHE A 376 1.60 16.78 15.33
CA PHE A 376 2.15 17.60 14.25
C PHE A 376 3.67 17.57 14.30
N ARG A 377 4.33 17.33 13.18
CA ARG A 377 5.79 17.41 13.03
C ARG A 377 6.12 18.52 12.04
N ASP A 378 6.87 19.51 12.53
CA ASP A 378 7.42 20.61 11.74
C ASP A 378 8.76 20.17 11.16
N ALA A 379 8.82 20.07 9.84
CA ALA A 379 10.05 19.80 9.11
C ALA A 379 10.39 20.89 8.10
N GLY A 380 9.44 21.77 7.84
CA GLY A 380 9.55 22.81 6.84
C GLY A 380 10.12 24.08 7.43
N THR A 381 9.46 25.18 7.10
CA THR A 381 9.83 26.49 7.62
C THR A 381 9.29 26.63 9.04
N GLU A 382 10.19 26.71 10.02
CA GLU A 382 9.83 26.85 11.44
C GLU A 382 8.70 27.86 11.66
N GLY A 383 7.71 27.47 12.45
CA GLY A 383 6.59 28.35 12.80
C GLY A 383 5.51 28.44 11.73
N GLN A 384 5.60 27.68 10.64
CA GLN A 384 4.60 27.66 9.57
C GLN A 384 4.03 26.25 9.39
N VAL A 385 2.93 26.16 8.64
CA VAL A 385 2.41 24.88 8.16
C VAL A 385 2.64 24.87 6.66
N ASP A 386 3.44 23.94 6.18
CA ASP A 386 3.79 23.80 4.77
C ASP A 386 3.82 22.34 4.29
N THR A 387 4.30 22.13 3.06
CA THR A 387 4.27 20.81 2.41
C THR A 387 5.33 19.83 2.91
N GLN A 388 6.26 20.26 3.75
CA GLN A 388 7.28 19.42 4.38
C GLN A 388 6.85 18.92 5.75
N ASP A 389 5.70 19.35 6.26
CA ASP A 389 5.25 18.94 7.59
C ASP A 389 4.47 17.63 7.56
N SER A 390 4.33 17.04 8.75
CA SER A 390 3.46 15.88 8.95
C SER A 390 2.36 16.15 9.96
N LEU A 391 1.18 15.57 9.71
CA LEU A 391 0.06 15.57 10.64
C LEU A 391 -0.55 14.19 10.78
N ILE A 392 -0.62 13.71 12.02
CA ILE A 392 -1.28 12.46 12.38
C ILE A 392 -2.47 12.80 13.29
N GLN A 393 -3.65 12.31 12.93
CA GLN A 393 -4.83 12.28 13.78
C GLN A 393 -4.89 10.94 14.51
N LEU A 394 -4.96 10.97 15.84
CA LEU A 394 -5.25 9.84 16.69
C LEU A 394 -6.73 9.96 17.09
N VAL A 395 -7.55 9.01 16.68
CA VAL A 395 -8.99 9.05 16.94
C VAL A 395 -9.23 9.00 18.45
N GLY A 396 -10.05 9.93 18.95
CA GLY A 396 -10.35 10.08 20.38
C GLY A 396 -9.37 10.98 21.14
N ILE A 397 -9.73 11.32 22.38
CA ILE A 397 -8.92 12.14 23.28
C ILE A 397 -7.98 11.25 24.10
N HIS A 398 -6.68 11.39 23.83
CA HIS A 398 -5.58 10.72 24.51
C HIS A 398 -4.91 11.65 25.52
N ASN A 399 -4.20 11.12 26.51
CA ASN A 399 -3.36 11.96 27.35
C ASN A 399 -2.18 12.51 26.53
N LEU A 400 -2.04 13.83 26.47
CA LEU A 400 -1.00 14.49 25.67
C LEU A 400 0.42 14.08 26.06
N ASP A 401 0.68 13.92 27.36
CA ASP A 401 2.03 13.57 27.86
C ASP A 401 2.35 12.10 27.56
N ASP A 402 1.35 11.22 27.67
CA ASP A 402 1.51 9.80 27.32
C ASP A 402 1.82 9.64 25.82
N VAL A 403 1.09 10.36 24.95
CA VAL A 403 1.35 10.36 23.50
C VAL A 403 2.72 10.97 23.19
N ALA A 404 3.07 12.12 23.79
CA ALA A 404 4.37 12.75 23.56
C ALA A 404 5.54 11.82 23.95
N GLY A 405 5.36 11.00 24.99
CA GLY A 405 6.33 10.01 25.45
C GLY A 405 6.57 8.83 24.49
N THR A 406 5.79 8.68 23.42
CA THR A 406 5.95 7.61 22.42
C THR A 406 6.29 8.13 21.02
N VAL A 407 6.47 9.44 20.86
CA VAL A 407 6.79 10.09 19.58
C VAL A 407 8.30 10.33 19.46
N SER A 408 8.90 9.84 18.38
CA SER A 408 10.27 10.14 17.97
C SER A 408 10.27 11.15 16.83
N ALA A 409 10.79 12.36 17.08
CA ALA A 409 10.79 13.46 16.11
C ALA A 409 12.16 14.15 15.94
N ARG A 410 13.19 13.76 16.71
CA ARG A 410 14.52 14.37 16.66
C ARG A 410 15.32 13.82 15.49
N GLU A 411 15.72 14.65 14.55
CA GLU A 411 16.67 14.24 13.51
C GLU A 411 18.00 13.80 14.13
N ARG A 412 18.59 12.76 13.55
CA ARG A 412 19.87 12.18 14.00
C ARG A 412 21.05 13.07 13.57
N TYR A 413 21.08 14.34 14.01
CA TYR A 413 22.20 15.24 13.76
C TYR A 413 22.53 16.15 14.97
N GLU A 414 23.80 16.09 15.38
CA GLU A 414 24.42 16.88 16.45
C GLU A 414 24.99 18.22 15.91
N PRO A 415 25.23 19.24 16.76
CA PRO A 415 25.45 20.62 16.32
C PRO A 415 26.75 20.79 15.51
N GLY A 416 26.65 21.33 14.29
CA GLY A 416 27.81 21.91 13.58
C GLY A 416 28.02 21.57 12.10
N GLY A 417 27.09 20.90 11.42
CA GLY A 417 27.26 20.56 10.01
C GLY A 417 26.01 20.76 9.16
N THR A 418 26.29 21.20 7.95
CA THR A 418 25.36 21.49 6.86
C THR A 418 24.54 20.27 6.47
N LEU A 419 23.24 20.52 6.25
CA LEU A 419 22.26 19.59 5.69
C LEU A 419 22.81 18.88 4.45
N GLY A 420 23.03 17.58 4.57
CA GLY A 420 23.18 16.68 3.44
C GLY A 420 21.92 15.84 3.37
N TRP A 421 21.06 16.15 2.39
CA TRP A 421 19.98 15.26 1.97
C TRP A 421 20.63 13.96 1.49
N GLY A 422 20.30 12.85 2.15
CA GLY A 422 20.65 11.50 1.71
C GLY A 422 19.59 10.97 0.77
#